data_AF-A6EN73-F1
#
_entry.id   AF-A6EN73-F1
#
_cell.length_a   1.000
_cell.length_b   1.000
_cell.length_c   1.000
_cell.angle_alpha   90.00
_cell.angle_beta   90.00
_cell.angle_gamma   90.00
#
_symmetry.space_group_name_H-M   'P 1'
#
loop_
_entity.id
_entity.type
_entity.pdbx_description
1 polymer ?
#
loop_
_entity_poly.entity_id
_entity_poly.type
_entity_poly.pdbx_seq_one_letter_code
_entity_poly.pdbx_strand_id
1 'polypeptide(L)'
;MKTEKTLSKILMWLPSLIITLFFIPNALDKIFNSSQTDKIVANSSVMIATGIFLLISTALFLYNKTVLIGTILLAFYMTFIVFIHMYKGKPYEVAILIVMATIFASYIRKSNLYYQNK
;
A
#
# COMPACT_ATOMS: atom_id res chain seq x y z
N MET A 1 26.63 -12.04 -14.86
CA MET A 1 26.16 -13.01 -13.83
C MET A 1 25.89 -12.44 -12.43
N LYS A 2 26.86 -11.87 -11.68
CA LYS A 2 26.61 -11.38 -10.29
C LYS A 2 25.84 -10.05 -10.27
N THR A 3 26.15 -9.14 -11.18
CA THR A 3 25.50 -7.83 -11.37
C THR A 3 24.05 -7.96 -11.84
N GLU A 4 23.77 -8.84 -12.80
CA GLU A 4 22.42 -9.13 -13.29
C GLU A 4 21.48 -9.63 -12.19
N LYS A 5 22.00 -10.50 -11.29
CA LYS A 5 21.25 -10.98 -10.13
C LYS A 5 20.91 -9.87 -9.14
N THR A 6 21.82 -8.92 -8.93
CA THR A 6 21.58 -7.75 -8.06
C THR A 6 20.58 -6.79 -8.70
N LEU A 7 20.75 -6.47 -9.99
CA LEU A 7 19.88 -5.56 -10.73
C LEU A 7 18.44 -6.09 -10.77
N SER A 8 18.29 -7.39 -11.04
CA SER A 8 16.99 -8.07 -11.02
C SER A 8 16.34 -7.94 -9.63
N LYS A 9 17.07 -8.20 -8.54
CA LYS A 9 16.54 -8.03 -7.18
C LYS A 9 16.06 -6.60 -6.92
N ILE A 10 16.84 -5.59 -7.31
CA ILE A 10 16.44 -4.18 -7.13
C ILE A 10 15.15 -3.88 -7.91
N LEU A 11 15.08 -4.28 -9.18
CA LEU A 11 13.91 -4.07 -10.03
C LEU A 11 12.66 -4.77 -9.48
N MET A 12 12.82 -5.92 -8.83
CA MET A 12 11.70 -6.64 -8.21
C MET A 12 11.17 -5.97 -6.93
N TRP A 13 12.05 -5.31 -6.17
CA TRP A 13 11.65 -4.58 -4.96
C TRP A 13 11.18 -3.16 -5.24
N LEU A 14 11.53 -2.59 -6.39
CA LEU A 14 11.18 -1.23 -6.77
C LEU A 14 9.67 -0.93 -6.68
N PRO A 15 8.75 -1.78 -7.18
CA PRO A 15 7.32 -1.56 -7.01
C PRO A 15 6.91 -1.51 -5.53
N SER A 16 7.45 -2.41 -4.70
CA SER A 16 7.16 -2.39 -3.25
C SER A 16 7.67 -1.13 -2.57
N LEU A 17 8.84 -0.61 -2.95
CA LEU A 17 9.35 0.65 -2.43
C LEU A 17 8.42 1.82 -2.74
N ILE A 18 7.91 1.91 -3.98
CA ILE A 18 6.94 2.96 -4.37
C ILE A 18 5.66 2.85 -3.53
N ILE A 19 5.13 1.65 -3.35
CA ILE A 19 3.95 1.39 -2.52
C ILE A 19 4.19 1.81 -1.07
N THR A 20 5.36 1.51 -0.51
CA THR A 20 5.74 1.90 0.85
C THR A 20 5.87 3.42 1.00
N LEU A 21 6.48 4.09 0.02
CA LEU A 21 6.60 5.55 -0.01
C LEU A 21 5.24 6.25 -0.14
N PHE A 22 4.23 5.58 -0.69
CA PHE A 22 2.86 6.10 -0.69
C PHE A 22 2.15 5.87 0.66
N PHE A 23 2.15 4.64 1.18
CA PHE A 23 1.35 4.30 2.35
C PHE A 23 1.92 4.77 3.68
N ILE A 24 3.25 4.78 3.87
CA ILE A 24 3.84 5.20 5.14
C ILE A 24 3.56 6.69 5.42
N PRO A 25 3.88 7.65 4.53
CA PRO A 25 3.59 9.05 4.80
C PRO A 25 2.09 9.31 5.00
N ASN A 26 1.23 8.65 4.21
CA ASN A 26 -0.22 8.74 4.35
C ASN A 26 -0.71 8.23 5.71
N ALA A 27 -0.11 7.15 6.23
CA ALA A 27 -0.43 6.62 7.54
C ALA A 27 0.05 7.54 8.67
N LEU A 28 1.27 8.05 8.58
CA LEU A 28 1.84 8.97 9.57
C LEU A 28 1.05 10.28 9.62
N ASP A 29 0.67 10.84 8.47
CA ASP A 29 -0.18 12.02 8.38
C ASP A 29 -1.51 11.82 9.13
N LYS A 30 -2.16 10.67 8.95
CA LYS A 30 -3.40 10.34 9.66
C LYS A 30 -3.24 10.21 11.17
N ILE A 31 -2.07 9.80 11.65
CA ILE A 31 -1.79 9.62 13.08
C ILE A 31 -1.48 10.98 13.72
N PHE A 32 -0.55 11.72 13.14
CA PHE A 32 -0.02 12.95 13.74
C PHE A 32 -0.86 14.19 13.44
N ASN A 33 -1.51 14.27 12.28
CA ASN A 33 -2.35 15.40 11.89
C ASN A 33 -3.85 15.08 12.04
N SER A 34 -4.17 14.22 13.02
CA SER A 34 -5.50 13.63 13.15
C SER A 34 -6.62 14.65 13.43
N SER A 35 -6.27 15.78 14.06
CA SER A 35 -7.17 16.86 14.46
C SER A 35 -7.34 17.97 13.42
N GLN A 36 -6.47 18.03 12.40
CA GLN A 36 -6.45 19.11 11.40
C GLN A 36 -7.32 18.81 10.18
N THR A 37 -7.95 17.65 10.14
CA THR A 37 -8.72 17.23 8.98
C THR A 37 -10.18 17.60 9.21
N ASP A 38 -10.62 18.74 8.66
CA ASP A 38 -12.02 19.23 8.62
C ASP A 38 -12.97 18.31 7.82
N LYS A 39 -12.81 17.00 7.92
CA LYS A 39 -13.70 16.02 7.31
C LYS A 39 -14.81 15.75 8.33
N ILE A 40 -15.94 16.39 8.09
CA ILE A 40 -17.26 16.32 8.75
C ILE A 40 -17.72 14.88 9.15
N VAL A 41 -17.06 13.82 8.67
CA VAL A 41 -17.42 12.40 8.90
C VAL A 41 -16.38 11.64 9.75
N ALA A 42 -15.17 12.16 9.97
CA ALA A 42 -14.09 11.41 10.61
C ALA A 42 -13.70 11.99 11.97
N ASN A 43 -14.05 11.28 13.05
CA ASN A 43 -13.49 11.51 14.38
C ASN A 43 -11.97 11.21 14.35
N SER A 44 -11.16 12.02 15.02
CA SER A 44 -9.70 11.85 15.15
C SER A 44 -9.30 10.41 15.50
N SER A 45 -10.07 9.72 16.36
CA SER A 45 -9.84 8.32 16.72
C SER A 45 -9.91 7.37 15.52
N VAL A 46 -10.87 7.56 14.61
CA VAL A 46 -11.03 6.74 13.40
C VAL A 46 -9.86 6.97 12.45
N MET A 47 -9.37 8.21 12.36
CA MET A 47 -8.25 8.53 11.49
C MET A 47 -6.93 7.95 12.03
N ILE A 48 -6.67 8.04 13.33
CA ILE A 48 -5.53 7.40 13.99
C ILE A 48 -5.59 5.87 13.78
N ALA A 49 -6.75 5.26 14.04
CA ALA A 49 -6.94 3.82 13.83
C ALA A 49 -6.67 3.41 12.38
N THR A 50 -7.13 4.21 11.42
CA THR A 50 -6.85 4.01 9.99
C THR A 50 -5.35 4.10 9.70
N GLY A 51 -4.64 5.06 10.28
CA GLY A 51 -3.19 5.19 10.12
C GLY A 51 -2.43 3.97 10.67
N ILE A 52 -2.78 3.51 11.88
CA ILE A 52 -2.19 2.31 12.47
C ILE A 52 -2.46 1.07 11.60
N PHE A 53 -3.71 0.92 11.12
CA PHE A 53 -4.09 -0.15 10.19
C PHE A 53 -3.23 -0.14 8.92
N LEU A 54 -2.98 1.04 8.35
CA LEU A 54 -2.14 1.18 7.16
C LEU A 54 -0.67 0.80 7.43
N LEU A 55 -0.11 1.18 8.59
CA LEU A 55 1.25 0.78 8.96
C LEU A 55 1.36 -0.74 9.11
N ILE A 56 0.42 -1.38 9.81
CA ILE A 56 0.39 -2.84 9.98
C ILE A 56 0.25 -3.54 8.62
N SER A 57 -0.68 -3.06 7.78
CA SER A 57 -0.90 -3.62 6.44
C SER A 57 0.33 -3.48 5.54
N THR A 58 1.03 -2.34 5.63
CA THR A 58 2.29 -2.09 4.92
C THR A 58 3.41 -2.99 5.42
N ALA A 59 3.52 -3.19 6.73
CA ALA A 59 4.50 -4.12 7.31
C ALA A 59 4.24 -5.57 6.85
N LEU A 60 2.97 -6.01 6.87
CA LEU A 60 2.55 -7.31 6.37
C LEU A 60 2.83 -7.45 4.86
N PHE A 61 2.62 -6.39 4.08
CA PHE A 61 2.93 -6.36 2.66
C PHE A 61 4.43 -6.49 2.39
N LEU A 62 5.28 -5.85 3.20
CA LEU A 62 6.74 -5.93 3.07
C LEU A 62 7.30 -7.28 3.51
N TYR A 63 6.66 -7.98 4.44
CA TYR A 63 7.13 -9.28 4.90
C TYR A 63 6.76 -10.43 3.94
N ASN A 64 7.76 -11.18 3.46
CA ASN A 64 7.61 -12.17 2.38
C ASN A 64 6.53 -13.24 2.63
N LYS A 65 6.32 -13.68 3.88
CA LYS A 65 5.31 -14.71 4.17
C LYS A 65 3.88 -14.15 4.17
N THR A 66 3.71 -12.85 4.38
CA THR A 66 2.41 -12.20 4.56
C THR A 66 2.07 -11.21 3.44
N VAL A 67 2.87 -11.16 2.37
CA VAL A 67 2.68 -10.26 1.22
C VAL A 67 1.22 -10.23 0.75
N LEU A 68 0.61 -11.40 0.60
CA LEU A 68 -0.76 -11.53 0.11
C LEU A 68 -1.78 -10.92 1.09
N ILE A 69 -1.60 -11.14 2.40
CA ILE A 69 -2.45 -10.56 3.44
C ILE A 69 -2.33 -9.04 3.41
N GLY A 70 -1.10 -8.50 3.43
CA GLY A 70 -0.87 -7.06 3.35
C GLY A 70 -1.44 -6.44 2.07
N THR A 71 -1.31 -7.13 0.93
CA THR A 71 -1.88 -6.69 -0.35
C THR A 71 -3.41 -6.60 -0.28
N ILE A 72 -4.08 -7.63 0.25
CA ILE A 72 -5.54 -7.63 0.40
C ILE A 72 -5.98 -6.45 1.26
N LEU A 73 -5.34 -6.25 2.41
CA LEU A 73 -5.69 -5.16 3.32
C LEU A 73 -5.48 -3.77 2.69
N LEU A 74 -4.34 -3.54 2.04
CA LEU A 74 -4.03 -2.28 1.37
C LEU A 74 -4.95 -2.02 0.17
N ALA A 75 -5.19 -3.03 -0.67
CA ALA A 75 -6.08 -2.93 -1.84
C ALA A 75 -7.53 -2.70 -1.43
N PHE A 76 -7.99 -3.37 -0.37
CA PHE A 76 -9.32 -3.19 0.19
C PHE A 76 -9.53 -1.76 0.69
N TYR A 77 -8.56 -1.24 1.46
CA TYR A 77 -8.57 0.15 1.90
C TYR A 77 -8.62 1.12 0.71
N MET A 78 -7.73 0.96 -0.27
CA MET A 78 -7.67 1.87 -1.41
C MET A 78 -8.92 1.79 -2.29
N THR A 79 -9.57 0.61 -2.39
CA THR A 79 -10.84 0.46 -3.07
C THR A 79 -11.94 1.32 -2.43
N PHE A 80 -12.03 1.35 -1.09
CA PHE A 80 -12.94 2.29 -0.42
C PHE A 80 -12.60 3.75 -0.70
N ILE A 81 -11.31 4.09 -0.75
CA ILE A 81 -10.87 5.44 -1.10
C ILE A 81 -11.32 5.81 -2.52
N VAL A 82 -11.23 4.89 -3.49
CA VAL A 82 -11.75 5.10 -4.86
C VAL A 82 -13.24 5.41 -4.82
N PHE A 83 -14.05 4.60 -4.13
CA PHE A 83 -15.50 4.85 -4.02
C PHE A 83 -15.81 6.20 -3.37
N ILE A 84 -15.07 6.58 -2.32
CA ILE A 84 -15.23 7.88 -1.67
C ILE A 84 -14.87 9.03 -2.62
N HIS A 85 -13.84 8.89 -3.45
CA HIS A 85 -13.47 9.92 -4.43
C HIS A 85 -14.52 10.05 -5.53
N MET A 86 -14.99 8.92 -6.08
CA MET A 86 -16.10 8.91 -7.04
C MET A 86 -17.35 9.58 -6.47
N TYR A 87 -17.76 9.20 -5.26
CA TYR A 87 -18.93 9.79 -4.59
C TYR A 87 -18.79 11.30 -4.36
N LYS A 88 -17.58 11.78 -4.05
CA LYS A 88 -17.29 13.20 -3.82
C LYS A 88 -16.93 13.97 -5.10
N GLY A 89 -17.03 13.34 -6.28
CA GLY A 89 -16.64 13.94 -7.56
C GLY A 89 -15.15 14.34 -7.63
N LYS A 90 -14.28 13.72 -6.83
CA LYS A 90 -12.83 13.96 -6.83
C LYS A 90 -12.13 13.04 -7.82
N PRO A 91 -10.99 13.47 -8.41
CA PRO A 91 -10.16 12.60 -9.23
C PRO A 91 -9.81 11.29 -8.49
N TYR A 92 -10.01 10.16 -9.15
CA TYR A 92 -9.89 8.82 -8.55
C TYR A 92 -8.96 7.90 -9.35
N GLU A 93 -8.46 8.35 -10.50
CA GLU A 93 -7.59 7.63 -11.42
C GLU A 93 -6.29 7.22 -10.70
N VAL A 94 -5.68 8.15 -9.97
CA VAL A 94 -4.47 7.88 -9.18
C VAL A 94 -4.74 6.83 -8.09
N ALA A 95 -5.92 6.88 -7.46
CA ALA A 95 -6.28 5.90 -6.43
C ALA A 95 -6.45 4.49 -7.04
N ILE A 96 -7.04 4.37 -8.22
CA ILE A 96 -7.12 3.10 -8.97
C ILE A 96 -5.73 2.60 -9.34
N LEU A 97 -4.85 3.47 -9.85
CA LEU A 97 -3.47 3.10 -10.20
C LEU A 97 -2.72 2.54 -9.00
N ILE A 98 -2.95 3.08 -7.79
CA ILE A 98 -2.33 2.57 -6.57
C ILE A 98 -2.88 1.19 -6.19
N VAL A 99 -4.18 0.92 -6.35
CA VAL A 99 -4.74 -0.43 -6.18
C VAL A 99 -4.04 -1.41 -7.12
N MET A 100 -3.98 -1.07 -8.41
CA MET A 100 -3.36 -1.90 -9.44
C MET A 100 -1.87 -2.13 -9.16
N ALA A 101 -1.14 -1.08 -8.80
CA ALA A 101 0.28 -1.15 -8.47
C ALA A 101 0.54 -2.01 -7.22
N THR A 102 -0.35 -1.97 -6.22
CA THR A 102 -0.24 -2.81 -5.02
C THR A 102 -0.38 -4.29 -5.37
N ILE A 103 -1.37 -4.65 -6.19
CA ILE A 103 -1.58 -6.02 -6.68
C ILE A 103 -0.38 -6.46 -7.52
N PHE A 104 0.07 -5.62 -8.46
CA PHE A 104 1.19 -5.93 -9.35
C PHE A 104 2.51 -6.14 -8.58
N ALA A 105 2.80 -5.26 -7.61
CA ALA A 105 3.96 -5.39 -6.75
C ALA A 105 3.95 -6.71 -5.95
N SER A 106 2.77 -7.14 -5.48
CA SER A 106 2.62 -8.43 -4.79
C SER A 106 2.87 -9.62 -5.71
N TYR A 107 2.39 -9.54 -6.96
CA TYR A 107 2.52 -10.59 -7.95
C TYR A 107 3.97 -10.81 -8.37
N ILE A 108 4.72 -9.73 -8.64
CA ILE A 108 6.15 -9.79 -8.96
C ILE A 108 6.93 -10.44 -7.81
N ARG A 109 6.65 -10.05 -6.56
CA ARG A 109 7.38 -10.61 -5.41
C ARG A 109 7.05 -12.07 -5.14
N LYS A 110 5.77 -12.46 -5.26
CA LYS A 110 5.35 -13.85 -4.98
C LYS A 110 5.82 -14.83 -6.06
N SER A 111 5.74 -14.45 -7.33
CA SER A 111 6.15 -15.31 -8.45
C SER A 111 7.63 -15.72 -8.35
N ASN A 112 8.52 -14.81 -7.95
CA ASN A 112 9.94 -15.13 -7.82
C ASN A 112 10.28 -15.95 -6.56
N LEU A 113 9.57 -15.78 -5.44
CA LEU A 113 9.75 -16.65 -4.27
C LEU A 113 9.44 -18.13 -4.59
N TYR A 114 8.49 -18.37 -5.49
CA TYR A 114 8.18 -19.72 -5.96
C TYR A 114 9.25 -20.27 -6.91
N TYR A 115 9.86 -19.41 -7.75
CA TYR A 115 10.92 -19.80 -8.69
C TYR A 115 12.27 -20.05 -8.01
N GLN A 116 12.60 -19.34 -6.92
CA GLN A 116 13.84 -19.54 -6.14
C GLN A 116 13.82 -20.78 -5.24
N ASN A 117 12.63 -21.35 -4.98
CA ASN A 117 12.44 -22.54 -4.14
C ASN A 117 12.24 -23.84 -4.95
N LYS A 118 12.42 -23.78 -6.28
CA LYS A 118 12.53 -24.94 -7.18
C LYS A 118 13.97 -25.07 -7.65
#